data_AF-A0A3P7J1S9-F1
#
_entry.id   AF-A0A3P7J1S9-F1
#
_cell.length_a   1.000
_cell.length_b   1.000
_cell.length_c   1.000
_cell.angle_alpha   90.00
_cell.angle_beta   90.00
_cell.angle_gamma   90.00
#
_symmetry.space_group_name_H-M   'P 1'
#
loop_
_entity.id
_entity.type
_entity.pdbx_description
1 polymer ?
#
loop_
_entity_poly.entity_id
_entity_poly.type
_entity_poly.pdbx_seq_one_letter_code
_entity_poly.pdbx_strand_id
1 'polypeptide(L)'
;MRIYSLAEGKHIATMVATREATWLPQFTDDESTFVRLVGSELLIHNACQFEKYDRKLVVPNISVFAVSYGHAPHHVACYTPAAGSTPGRVQVRSLDPPFAVVAAKNFFKSEKATLLWNSKGTAVLVLSSTEVDASNQSYYGEQHIYLLNLTTQESFQVNVRKKGPVHAAKWNPTGKEFCVCYGYMPAMMSLYNLKGDETFHVDEGPRNDAFYNNFGNILLTCGFGNLGKGKMEFWDVEKKRQIVAVGVIYSAVASLHIFHKHPVLKSLKIEVPNTTIFEWAPDGQHFLTATTTPRLRIDNGYRVMGGIVHIWFSNDFNRNSWFKVKFRPMTGYNKFEVRDLTAAEKKSAGLLDKKTASESGENITVGIAKPGVAYIPPHLRKSRPADSKSAQTAASKDLQPAAPKMTETEKKIFGIKKKLKDVSVLKARLANGEELQTNQLEKIAKESEFLALLESLGGTL
;
A
#
# COMPACT_ATOMS: atom_id res chain seq x y z
N MET A 1 1.77 -22.80 -25.94
CA MET A 1 1.17 -21.53 -26.39
C MET A 1 0.63 -21.69 -27.80
N ARG A 2 -0.47 -21.02 -28.15
CA ARG A 2 -0.99 -20.89 -29.52
C ARG A 2 -1.28 -19.41 -29.78
N ILE A 3 -0.98 -18.95 -30.99
CA ILE A 3 -1.17 -17.56 -31.43
C ILE A 3 -2.23 -17.55 -32.53
N TYR A 4 -3.14 -16.58 -32.48
CA TYR A 4 -4.29 -16.44 -33.38
C TYR A 4 -4.39 -14.99 -33.87
N SER A 5 -4.75 -14.79 -35.14
CA SER A 5 -5.12 -13.47 -35.68
C SER A 5 -6.53 -13.13 -35.25
N LEU A 6 -6.72 -11.99 -34.58
CA LEU A 6 -8.06 -11.49 -34.23
C LEU A 6 -8.82 -10.94 -35.43
N ALA A 7 -8.11 -10.43 -36.45
CA ALA A 7 -8.71 -9.89 -37.67
C ALA A 7 -9.19 -11.00 -38.62
N GLU A 8 -8.46 -12.12 -38.71
CA GLU A 8 -8.81 -13.24 -39.60
C GLU A 8 -9.50 -14.41 -38.88
N GLY A 9 -9.47 -14.45 -37.54
CA GLY A 9 -9.93 -15.59 -36.74
C GLY A 9 -9.06 -16.86 -36.83
N LYS A 10 -7.97 -16.82 -37.60
CA LYS A 10 -7.12 -17.97 -37.91
C LYS A 10 -6.05 -18.23 -36.84
N HIS A 11 -5.68 -19.49 -36.67
CA HIS A 11 -4.45 -19.91 -36.00
C HIS A 11 -3.25 -19.48 -36.86
N ILE A 12 -2.23 -18.86 -36.25
CA ILE A 12 -1.00 -18.45 -36.92
C ILE A 12 0.15 -19.42 -36.55
N ALA A 13 0.34 -19.69 -35.25
CA ALA A 13 1.48 -20.47 -34.78
C ALA A 13 1.23 -21.21 -33.45
N THR A 14 1.91 -22.35 -33.28
CA THR A 14 1.98 -23.08 -32.01
C THR A 14 3.41 -23.07 -31.52
N MET A 15 3.62 -22.66 -30.26
CA MET A 15 4.93 -22.57 -29.62
C MET A 15 4.94 -23.33 -28.29
N VAL A 16 6.07 -23.95 -27.97
CA VAL A 16 6.32 -24.48 -26.61
C VAL A 16 6.35 -23.29 -25.63
N ALA A 17 5.71 -23.46 -24.48
CA ALA A 17 5.78 -22.54 -23.36
C ALA A 17 6.32 -23.29 -22.14
N THR A 18 7.24 -22.68 -21.41
CA THR A 18 7.73 -23.17 -20.12
C THR A 18 6.66 -23.00 -19.03
N ARG A 19 6.85 -23.60 -17.85
CA ARG A 19 5.93 -23.45 -16.70
C ARG A 19 6.16 -22.16 -15.91
N GLU A 20 7.30 -21.50 -16.11
CA GLU A 20 7.72 -20.28 -15.41
C GLU A 20 7.07 -19.04 -16.02
N ALA A 21 6.79 -18.01 -15.21
CA ALA A 21 6.09 -16.79 -15.66
C ALA A 21 6.77 -16.03 -16.82
N THR A 22 8.06 -16.32 -17.08
CA THR A 22 8.83 -15.91 -18.25
C THR A 22 8.28 -16.43 -19.60
N TRP A 23 7.32 -17.37 -19.60
CA TRP A 23 6.69 -17.88 -20.81
C TRP A 23 5.89 -16.83 -21.58
N LEU A 24 5.43 -15.77 -20.91
CA LEU A 24 4.60 -14.72 -21.49
C LEU A 24 5.42 -13.86 -22.48
N PRO A 25 5.07 -13.87 -23.79
CA PRO A 25 5.68 -12.95 -24.74
C PRO A 25 5.11 -11.54 -24.58
N GLN A 26 5.81 -10.57 -25.16
CA GLN A 26 5.42 -9.15 -25.15
C GLN A 26 5.49 -8.60 -26.57
N PHE A 27 4.53 -7.75 -26.93
CA PHE A 27 4.53 -6.98 -28.18
C PHE A 27 4.98 -5.53 -27.90
N THR A 28 5.44 -4.83 -28.93
CA THR A 28 5.48 -3.36 -28.96
C THR A 28 4.07 -2.79 -29.16
N ASP A 29 3.84 -1.53 -28.78
CA ASP A 29 2.51 -0.88 -28.86
C ASP A 29 1.98 -0.72 -30.30
N ASP A 30 2.86 -0.82 -31.30
CA ASP A 30 2.53 -0.82 -32.74
C ASP A 30 2.31 -2.23 -33.31
N GLU A 31 2.33 -3.26 -32.46
CA GLU A 31 2.29 -4.71 -32.78
C GLU A 31 3.37 -5.18 -33.78
N SER A 32 4.31 -4.32 -34.19
CA SER A 32 5.32 -4.58 -35.22
C SER A 32 6.33 -5.66 -34.82
N THR A 33 6.62 -5.74 -33.51
CA THR A 33 7.69 -6.55 -32.94
C THR A 33 7.14 -7.38 -31.77
N PHE A 34 7.39 -8.68 -31.82
CA PHE A 34 7.04 -9.66 -30.79
C PHE A 34 8.32 -10.24 -30.18
N VAL A 35 8.43 -10.19 -28.86
CA VAL A 35 9.61 -10.64 -28.10
C VAL A 35 9.20 -11.72 -27.11
N ARG A 36 9.91 -12.85 -27.13
CA ARG A 36 9.75 -13.95 -26.17
C ARG A 36 11.08 -14.41 -25.62
N LEU A 37 11.09 -14.89 -24.38
CA LEU A 37 12.27 -15.46 -23.74
C LEU A 37 12.29 -16.98 -23.86
N VAL A 38 13.45 -17.54 -24.22
CA VAL A 38 13.75 -18.98 -24.20
C VAL A 38 15.11 -19.21 -23.55
N GLY A 39 15.13 -19.66 -22.30
CA GLY A 39 16.38 -19.84 -21.54
C GLY A 39 17.09 -18.50 -21.32
N SER A 40 18.21 -18.27 -22.01
CA SER A 40 18.96 -16.99 -22.03
C SER A 40 18.83 -16.22 -23.35
N GLU A 41 17.90 -16.61 -24.22
CA GLU A 41 17.73 -16.03 -25.56
C GLU A 41 16.39 -15.28 -25.68
N LEU A 42 16.45 -13.97 -25.91
CA LEU A 42 15.31 -13.18 -26.36
C LEU A 42 15.19 -13.34 -27.88
N LEU A 43 14.13 -14.04 -28.30
CA LEU A 43 13.79 -14.29 -29.70
C LEU A 43 12.80 -13.21 -30.15
N ILE A 44 13.22 -12.46 -31.16
CA ILE A 44 12.54 -11.27 -31.67
C ILE A 44 12.00 -11.62 -33.06
N HIS A 45 10.68 -11.50 -33.21
CA HIS A 45 9.92 -11.76 -34.42
C HIS A 45 9.28 -10.46 -34.90
N ASN A 46 9.42 -10.11 -36.17
CA ASN A 46 8.81 -8.92 -36.78
C ASN A 46 7.53 -9.29 -37.54
N ALA A 47 6.66 -8.30 -37.80
CA ALA A 47 5.51 -8.42 -38.71
C ALA A 47 4.62 -9.67 -38.47
N CYS A 48 4.48 -10.08 -37.22
CA CYS A 48 3.78 -11.30 -36.78
C CYS A 48 4.23 -12.61 -37.45
N GLN A 49 5.48 -12.71 -37.92
CA GLN A 49 6.04 -13.95 -38.48
C GLN A 49 6.66 -14.84 -37.39
N PHE A 50 5.94 -15.89 -37.00
CA PHE A 50 6.29 -16.69 -35.81
C PHE A 50 7.07 -17.99 -36.09
N GLU A 51 7.19 -18.42 -37.35
CA GLU A 51 7.86 -19.68 -37.72
C GLU A 51 9.37 -19.66 -37.44
N LYS A 52 10.01 -18.53 -37.70
CA LYS A 52 11.42 -18.24 -37.46
C LYS A 52 11.52 -16.90 -36.75
N TYR A 53 12.58 -16.69 -35.98
CA TYR A 53 12.90 -15.36 -35.44
C TYR A 53 13.73 -14.59 -36.47
N ASP A 54 13.45 -13.31 -36.66
CA ASP A 54 14.29 -12.40 -37.46
C ASP A 54 15.61 -12.13 -36.73
N ARG A 55 15.51 -11.96 -35.41
CA ARG A 55 16.53 -11.35 -34.57
C ARG A 55 16.66 -12.11 -33.25
N LYS A 56 17.88 -12.20 -32.73
CA LYS A 56 18.17 -12.89 -31.47
C LYS A 56 19.11 -12.07 -30.60
N LEU A 57 18.66 -11.79 -29.38
CA LEU A 57 19.43 -11.09 -28.34
C LEU A 57 19.71 -12.08 -27.20
N VAL A 58 20.97 -12.47 -27.03
CA VAL A 58 21.38 -13.35 -25.92
C VAL A 58 21.71 -12.50 -24.68
N VAL A 59 21.08 -12.84 -23.55
CA VAL A 59 21.37 -12.26 -22.23
C VAL A 59 21.53 -13.41 -21.23
N PRO A 60 22.76 -13.76 -20.84
CA PRO A 60 23.01 -14.83 -19.89
C PRO A 60 22.26 -14.64 -18.57
N ASN A 61 21.62 -15.73 -18.11
CA ASN A 61 20.92 -15.82 -16.82
C ASN A 61 19.82 -14.74 -16.62
N ILE A 62 19.23 -14.23 -17.71
CA ILE A 62 18.07 -13.34 -17.62
C ILE A 62 16.88 -14.04 -16.94
N SER A 63 16.26 -13.38 -15.96
CA SER A 63 15.10 -13.91 -15.22
C SER A 63 13.82 -13.10 -15.46
N VAL A 64 13.93 -11.83 -15.86
CA VAL A 64 12.80 -10.96 -16.22
C VAL A 64 13.18 -10.08 -17.39
N PHE A 65 12.25 -9.88 -18.33
CA PHE A 65 12.37 -8.88 -19.41
C PHE A 65 11.10 -8.03 -19.52
N ALA A 66 11.25 -6.80 -19.99
CA ALA A 66 10.14 -5.90 -20.32
C ALA A 66 10.44 -5.10 -21.58
N VAL A 67 9.56 -5.16 -22.58
CA VAL A 67 9.58 -4.32 -23.79
C VAL A 67 9.04 -2.93 -23.47
N SER A 68 9.60 -1.89 -24.10
CA SER A 68 9.16 -0.50 -23.93
C SER A 68 7.82 -0.22 -24.62
N TYR A 69 6.95 0.50 -23.93
CA TYR A 69 5.78 1.15 -24.53
C TYR A 69 6.18 2.40 -25.35
N GLY A 70 5.30 2.89 -26.21
CA GLY A 70 5.49 4.10 -27.02
C GLY A 70 5.97 3.84 -28.47
N HIS A 71 6.53 4.88 -29.08
CA HIS A 71 7.03 4.85 -30.46
C HIS A 71 8.52 4.48 -30.52
N ALA A 72 8.96 4.01 -31.68
CA ALA A 72 10.37 3.71 -31.97
C ALA A 72 11.31 4.92 -31.71
N PRO A 73 12.59 4.68 -31.32
CA PRO A 73 13.28 3.40 -31.25
C PRO A 73 12.80 2.52 -30.09
N HIS A 74 12.54 1.24 -30.38
CA HIS A 74 12.03 0.30 -29.38
C HIS A 74 13.16 -0.26 -28.51
N HIS A 75 12.86 -0.54 -27.25
CA HIS A 75 13.83 -0.93 -26.24
C HIS A 75 13.36 -2.13 -25.42
N VAL A 76 14.31 -2.86 -24.84
CA VAL A 76 14.04 -3.97 -23.93
C VAL A 76 14.90 -3.85 -22.68
N ALA A 77 14.24 -3.83 -21.52
CA ALA A 77 14.86 -3.91 -20.21
C ALA A 77 15.01 -5.39 -19.83
N CYS A 78 16.22 -5.80 -19.49
CA CYS A 78 16.57 -7.18 -19.14
C CYS A 78 17.17 -7.21 -17.74
N TYR A 79 16.66 -8.06 -16.86
CA TYR A 79 17.18 -8.29 -15.51
C TYR A 79 17.84 -9.67 -15.40
N THR A 80 19.09 -9.68 -14.95
CA THR A 80 19.85 -10.86 -14.51
C THR A 80 20.01 -10.75 -12.99
N PRO A 81 19.64 -11.78 -12.19
CA PRO A 81 19.77 -11.74 -10.74
C PRO A 81 21.23 -11.92 -10.30
N ALA A 82 21.52 -11.62 -9.03
CA ALA A 82 22.85 -11.83 -8.47
C ALA A 82 23.17 -13.34 -8.39
N ALA A 83 24.38 -13.73 -8.78
CA ALA A 83 24.81 -15.12 -8.83
C ALA A 83 26.29 -15.27 -8.44
N GLY A 84 26.55 -15.89 -7.27
CA GLY A 84 27.90 -16.01 -6.72
C GLY A 84 28.55 -14.65 -6.48
N SER A 85 29.69 -14.40 -7.13
CA SER A 85 30.37 -13.11 -7.13
C SER A 85 29.80 -12.08 -8.12
N THR A 86 28.91 -12.49 -9.03
CA THR A 86 28.32 -11.59 -10.04
C THR A 86 27.17 -10.79 -9.43
N PRO A 87 27.21 -9.45 -9.41
CA PRO A 87 26.09 -8.64 -8.93
C PRO A 87 24.89 -8.77 -9.88
N GLY A 88 23.69 -8.58 -9.34
CA GLY A 88 22.48 -8.50 -10.17
C GLY A 88 22.56 -7.27 -11.08
N ARG A 89 21.93 -7.31 -12.25
CA ARG A 89 22.02 -6.26 -13.24
C ARG A 89 20.73 -6.09 -14.02
N VAL A 90 20.25 -4.85 -14.12
CA VAL A 90 19.34 -4.43 -15.19
C VAL A 90 20.18 -3.77 -16.27
N GLN A 91 19.92 -4.15 -17.52
CA GLN A 91 20.41 -3.46 -18.70
C GLN A 91 19.23 -3.18 -19.63
N VAL A 92 19.16 -1.95 -20.13
CA VAL A 92 18.25 -1.54 -21.18
C VAL A 92 19.02 -1.56 -22.48
N ARG A 93 18.50 -2.29 -23.48
CA ARG A 93 19.09 -2.39 -24.82
C ARG A 93 18.12 -1.88 -25.87
N SER A 94 18.65 -1.39 -26.99
CA SER A 94 17.86 -1.26 -28.21
C SER A 94 17.36 -2.64 -28.65
N LEU A 95 16.14 -2.71 -29.19
CA LEU A 95 15.63 -3.90 -29.90
C LEU A 95 16.16 -3.99 -31.33
N ASP A 96 16.79 -2.92 -31.84
CA ASP A 96 17.44 -2.91 -33.14
C ASP A 96 18.93 -3.29 -33.04
N PRO A 97 19.48 -4.05 -34.02
CA PRO A 97 20.91 -4.34 -34.10
C PRO A 97 21.76 -3.07 -34.07
N PRO A 98 22.89 -3.05 -33.33
CA PRO A 98 23.58 -4.18 -32.70
C PRO A 98 23.10 -4.51 -31.26
N PHE A 99 21.86 -4.16 -30.88
CA PHE A 99 21.32 -4.29 -29.52
C PHE A 99 22.14 -3.54 -28.47
N ALA A 100 22.58 -2.33 -28.82
CA ALA A 100 23.40 -1.47 -27.97
C ALA A 100 22.75 -1.22 -26.60
N VAL A 101 23.57 -1.22 -25.55
CA VAL A 101 23.11 -0.91 -24.17
C VAL A 101 22.93 0.60 -24.04
N VAL A 102 21.69 1.03 -23.79
CA VAL A 102 21.31 2.45 -23.64
C VAL A 102 21.48 2.92 -22.19
N ALA A 103 21.17 2.05 -21.22
CA ALA A 103 21.38 2.30 -19.80
C ALA A 103 21.62 0.97 -19.07
N ALA A 104 22.35 0.97 -17.96
CA ALA A 104 22.49 -0.20 -17.10
C ALA A 104 22.72 0.18 -15.64
N LYS A 105 22.21 -0.66 -14.73
CA LYS A 105 22.43 -0.54 -13.28
C LYS A 105 22.76 -1.90 -12.68
N ASN A 106 23.80 -1.93 -11.84
CA ASN A 106 24.16 -3.10 -11.05
C ASN A 106 23.55 -2.99 -9.64
N PHE A 107 23.21 -4.13 -9.05
CA PHE A 107 22.58 -4.27 -7.74
C PHE A 107 23.36 -5.28 -6.91
N PHE A 108 23.83 -4.85 -5.74
CA PHE A 108 24.49 -5.72 -4.78
C PHE A 108 23.43 -6.38 -3.91
N LYS A 109 23.32 -7.71 -3.98
CA LYS A 109 22.22 -8.51 -3.41
C LYS A 109 20.86 -8.12 -4.01
N SER A 110 20.46 -8.85 -5.06
CA SER A 110 19.17 -8.67 -5.72
C SER A 110 18.79 -10.01 -6.35
N GLU A 111 17.66 -10.56 -5.92
CA GLU A 111 17.22 -11.91 -6.30
C GLU A 111 16.02 -11.86 -7.26
N LYS A 112 15.13 -10.87 -7.05
CA LYS A 112 13.95 -10.61 -7.87
C LYS A 112 13.88 -9.12 -8.18
N ALA A 113 13.46 -8.79 -9.40
CA ALA A 113 13.15 -7.42 -9.79
C ALA A 113 11.91 -7.34 -10.67
N THR A 114 11.07 -6.34 -10.44
CA THR A 114 9.95 -5.98 -11.32
C THR A 114 10.34 -4.76 -12.15
N LEU A 115 10.10 -4.83 -13.46
CA LEU A 115 10.42 -3.78 -14.43
C LEU A 115 9.13 -3.08 -14.86
N LEU A 116 9.04 -1.77 -14.66
CA LEU A 116 7.86 -0.96 -15.00
C LEU A 116 8.26 0.22 -15.89
N TRP A 117 7.96 0.14 -17.19
CA TRP A 117 8.16 1.23 -18.14
C TRP A 117 7.14 2.37 -17.95
N ASN A 118 7.55 3.60 -18.23
CA ASN A 118 6.62 4.70 -18.43
C ASN A 118 5.87 4.56 -19.77
N SER A 119 4.78 5.30 -19.95
CA SER A 119 3.92 5.31 -21.14
C SER A 119 4.57 5.83 -22.44
N LYS A 120 5.89 6.05 -22.43
CA LYS A 120 6.68 6.57 -23.56
C LYS A 120 7.94 5.77 -23.85
N GLY A 121 8.25 4.74 -23.06
CA GLY A 121 9.48 3.96 -23.21
C GLY A 121 10.77 4.72 -22.87
N THR A 122 10.69 5.96 -22.37
CA THR A 122 11.87 6.80 -22.08
C THR A 122 12.45 6.58 -20.69
N ALA A 123 11.74 5.88 -19.80
CA ALA A 123 12.19 5.60 -18.45
C ALA A 123 11.59 4.29 -17.91
N VAL A 124 12.37 3.56 -17.10
CA VAL A 124 11.95 2.32 -16.43
C VAL A 124 12.24 2.39 -14.94
N LEU A 125 11.23 2.07 -14.12
CA LEU A 125 11.39 1.80 -12.70
C LEU A 125 11.75 0.33 -12.50
N VAL A 126 12.73 0.09 -11.63
CA VAL A 126 13.17 -1.23 -11.22
C VAL A 126 12.88 -1.37 -9.73
N LEU A 127 11.93 -2.22 -9.37
CA LEU A 127 11.65 -2.57 -7.97
C LEU A 127 12.42 -3.87 -7.67
N SER A 128 13.59 -3.73 -7.03
CA SER A 128 14.44 -4.84 -6.59
C SER A 128 14.02 -5.30 -5.20
N SER A 129 14.08 -6.62 -4.96
CA SER A 129 13.90 -7.22 -3.64
C SER A 129 14.92 -8.31 -3.35
N THR A 130 15.33 -8.39 -2.08
CA THR A 130 15.96 -9.56 -1.46
C THR A 130 14.97 -10.25 -0.52
N GLU A 131 15.12 -11.54 -0.28
CA GLU A 131 14.36 -12.28 0.73
C GLU A 131 15.02 -12.25 2.10
N VAL A 132 16.37 -12.19 2.13
CA VAL A 132 17.15 -12.12 3.38
C VAL A 132 17.84 -10.76 3.52
N ASP A 133 17.32 -9.96 4.46
CA ASP A 133 17.95 -8.75 4.97
C ASP A 133 19.25 -9.10 5.72
N ALA A 134 20.38 -8.55 5.26
CA ALA A 134 21.69 -8.85 5.82
C ALA A 134 21.94 -8.23 7.21
N SER A 135 21.08 -7.31 7.65
CA SER A 135 21.03 -6.81 9.03
C SER A 135 20.14 -7.66 9.95
N ASN A 136 19.38 -8.61 9.39
CA ASN A 136 18.43 -9.50 10.07
C ASN A 136 17.34 -8.74 10.87
N GLN A 137 16.96 -7.53 10.42
CA GLN A 137 15.94 -6.71 11.06
C GLN A 137 14.54 -6.95 10.47
N SER A 138 14.46 -7.50 9.24
CA SER A 138 13.20 -7.71 8.52
C SER A 138 13.05 -9.15 7.99
N TYR A 139 12.06 -9.87 8.53
CA TYR A 139 11.62 -11.21 8.09
C TYR A 139 11.04 -11.26 6.66
N TYR A 140 10.90 -10.12 6.00
CA TYR A 140 10.36 -9.98 4.64
C TYR A 140 11.39 -9.44 3.64
N GLY A 141 12.67 -9.32 4.07
CA GLY A 141 13.77 -8.83 3.26
C GLY A 141 13.71 -7.33 2.94
N GLU A 142 14.67 -6.87 2.14
CA GLU A 142 14.80 -5.46 1.76
C GLU A 142 14.22 -5.21 0.36
N GLN A 143 13.65 -4.02 0.16
CA GLN A 143 13.12 -3.58 -1.12
C GLN A 143 13.66 -2.20 -1.49
N HIS A 144 14.07 -2.06 -2.74
CA HIS A 144 14.67 -0.82 -3.27
C HIS A 144 14.07 -0.50 -4.63
N ILE A 145 13.76 0.78 -4.83
CA ILE A 145 13.25 1.32 -6.09
C ILE A 145 14.34 2.15 -6.77
N TYR A 146 14.61 1.84 -8.03
CA TYR A 146 15.56 2.54 -8.88
C TYR A 146 14.86 3.09 -10.11
N LEU A 147 15.38 4.20 -10.63
CA LEU A 147 14.96 4.79 -11.89
C LEU A 147 16.13 4.75 -12.87
N LEU A 148 15.88 4.22 -14.07
CA LEU A 148 16.77 4.31 -15.22
C LEU A 148 16.07 5.24 -16.24
N ASN A 149 16.71 6.37 -16.55
CA ASN A 149 16.21 7.36 -17.49
C ASN A 149 17.03 7.25 -18.79
N LEU A 150 16.39 6.90 -19.91
CA LEU A 150 17.10 6.69 -21.17
C LEU A 150 17.44 8.01 -21.86
N THR A 151 16.69 9.08 -21.57
CA THR A 151 16.90 10.42 -22.15
C THR A 151 18.11 11.12 -21.54
N THR A 152 18.37 10.94 -20.24
CA THR A 152 19.59 11.45 -19.58
C THR A 152 20.69 10.40 -19.45
N GLN A 153 20.38 9.12 -19.73
CA GLN A 153 21.24 7.94 -19.48
C GLN A 153 21.61 7.71 -18.01
N GLU A 154 21.00 8.46 -17.09
CA GLU A 154 21.22 8.37 -15.65
C GLU A 154 20.52 7.15 -15.05
N SER A 155 21.13 6.58 -14.00
CA SER A 155 20.53 5.48 -13.25
C SER A 155 20.85 5.55 -11.75
N PHE A 156 19.83 5.73 -10.92
CA PHE A 156 19.97 6.01 -9.49
C PHE A 156 18.89 5.31 -8.66
N GLN A 157 19.14 5.22 -7.35
CA GLN A 157 18.15 4.77 -6.37
C GLN A 157 17.24 5.96 -6.03
N VAL A 158 15.92 5.74 -5.99
CA VAL A 158 14.97 6.78 -5.61
C VAL A 158 14.97 6.91 -4.09
N ASN A 159 15.26 8.11 -3.59
CA ASN A 159 15.39 8.34 -2.15
C ASN A 159 14.00 8.45 -1.49
N VAL A 160 13.69 7.51 -0.60
CA VAL A 160 12.43 7.46 0.17
C VAL A 160 12.63 8.05 1.57
N ARG A 161 11.67 8.87 2.05
CA ARG A 161 11.78 9.55 3.36
C ARG A 161 11.76 8.59 4.55
N LYS A 162 11.09 7.44 4.42
CA LYS A 162 10.78 6.50 5.49
C LYS A 162 11.32 5.11 5.15
N LYS A 163 12.08 4.52 6.07
CA LYS A 163 12.58 3.15 5.93
C LYS A 163 11.44 2.11 5.99
N GLY A 164 11.59 1.03 5.24
CA GLY A 164 10.65 -0.09 5.15
C GLY A 164 10.42 -0.53 3.70
N PRO A 165 9.47 -1.45 3.46
CA PRO A 165 9.20 -1.99 2.12
C PRO A 165 8.54 -0.97 1.18
N VAL A 166 8.49 -1.31 -0.12
CA VAL A 166 7.79 -0.55 -1.17
C VAL A 166 6.52 -1.31 -1.54
N HIS A 167 5.38 -0.88 -0.99
CA HIS A 167 4.08 -1.54 -1.17
C HIS A 167 3.57 -1.43 -2.61
N ALA A 168 3.81 -0.28 -3.24
CA ALA A 168 3.42 0.00 -4.62
C ALA A 168 4.29 1.10 -5.25
N ALA A 169 4.50 1.01 -6.56
CA ALA A 169 4.96 2.13 -7.39
C ALA A 169 4.14 2.15 -8.68
N LYS A 170 3.77 3.34 -9.17
CA LYS A 170 2.95 3.52 -10.37
C LYS A 170 3.42 4.73 -11.16
N TRP A 171 3.58 4.57 -12.48
CA TRP A 171 3.74 5.70 -13.37
C TRP A 171 2.43 6.50 -13.49
N ASN A 172 2.56 7.83 -13.56
CA ASN A 172 1.51 8.69 -14.08
C ASN A 172 1.36 8.40 -15.60
N PRO A 173 0.14 8.26 -16.16
CA PRO A 173 -0.08 8.04 -17.60
C PRO A 173 0.57 9.07 -18.53
N THR A 174 0.88 10.28 -18.05
CA THR A 174 1.66 11.28 -18.82
C THR A 174 3.13 10.92 -19.03
N GLY A 175 3.66 9.95 -18.26
CA GLY A 175 5.04 9.46 -18.32
C GLY A 175 6.09 10.40 -17.71
N LYS A 176 5.68 11.50 -17.06
CA LYS A 176 6.55 12.56 -16.52
C LYS A 176 6.88 12.46 -15.03
N GLU A 177 6.13 11.65 -14.30
CA GLU A 177 6.24 11.47 -12.84
C GLU A 177 5.67 10.11 -12.43
N PHE A 178 5.95 9.69 -11.21
CA PHE A 178 5.46 8.43 -10.62
C PHE A 178 5.20 8.59 -9.12
N CYS A 179 4.23 7.84 -8.60
CA CYS A 179 3.96 7.77 -7.17
C CYS A 179 4.54 6.47 -6.57
N VAL A 180 5.04 6.55 -5.34
CA VAL A 180 5.57 5.41 -4.58
C VAL A 180 4.94 5.38 -3.19
N CYS A 181 4.42 4.22 -2.79
CA CYS A 181 3.94 3.96 -1.43
C CYS A 181 4.97 3.09 -0.69
N TYR A 182 5.48 3.58 0.44
CA TYR A 182 6.64 2.96 1.09
C TYR A 182 6.65 3.12 2.62
N GLY A 183 7.51 2.35 3.25
CA GLY A 183 7.81 2.41 4.67
C GLY A 183 6.95 1.48 5.52
N TYR A 184 7.37 1.26 6.77
CA TYR A 184 6.60 0.49 7.74
C TYR A 184 5.26 1.17 8.06
N MET A 185 4.19 0.38 8.17
CA MET A 185 2.83 0.86 8.37
C MET A 185 2.69 1.67 9.68
N PRO A 186 2.04 2.85 9.68
CA PRO A 186 1.37 3.52 8.55
C PRO A 186 2.36 4.01 7.47
N ALA A 187 2.08 3.66 6.22
CA ALA A 187 2.95 3.97 5.09
C ALA A 187 2.88 5.44 4.68
N MET A 188 3.98 5.93 4.12
CA MET A 188 4.05 7.23 3.45
C MET A 188 3.76 7.04 1.95
N MET A 189 3.39 8.11 1.27
CA MET A 189 3.28 8.11 -0.20
C MET A 189 3.80 9.41 -0.78
N SER A 190 4.69 9.31 -1.76
CA SER A 190 5.31 10.48 -2.41
C SER A 190 5.26 10.39 -3.93
N LEU A 191 5.26 11.54 -4.59
CA LEU A 191 5.34 11.70 -6.04
C LEU A 191 6.75 12.20 -6.41
N TYR A 192 7.31 11.62 -7.46
CA TYR A 192 8.68 11.84 -7.90
C TYR A 192 8.75 12.23 -9.38
N ASN A 193 9.68 13.11 -9.73
CA ASN A 193 9.96 13.49 -11.11
C ASN A 193 10.92 12.50 -11.81
N LEU A 194 11.20 12.70 -13.11
CA LEU A 194 12.16 11.89 -13.87
C LEU A 194 13.64 12.03 -13.45
N LYS A 195 13.96 12.84 -12.42
CA LYS A 195 15.28 12.95 -11.78
C LYS A 195 15.33 12.23 -10.42
N GLY A 196 14.21 11.66 -9.95
CA GLY A 196 14.12 11.08 -8.62
C GLY A 196 13.98 12.08 -7.48
N ASP A 197 13.78 13.38 -7.77
CA ASP A 197 13.45 14.37 -6.75
C ASP A 197 12.00 14.16 -6.29
N GLU A 198 11.76 14.25 -4.99
CA GLU A 198 10.41 14.27 -4.44
C GLU A 198 9.73 15.61 -4.75
N THR A 199 8.58 15.58 -5.42
CA THR A 199 7.82 16.78 -5.80
C THR A 199 6.66 17.07 -4.86
N PHE A 200 6.13 16.05 -4.19
CA PHE A 200 5.00 16.11 -3.26
C PHE A 200 4.96 14.85 -2.39
N HIS A 201 4.40 14.94 -1.19
CA HIS A 201 4.12 13.78 -0.34
C HIS A 201 2.84 13.95 0.46
N VAL A 202 2.26 12.83 0.87
CA VAL A 202 1.08 12.73 1.72
C VAL A 202 1.49 12.20 3.10
N ASP A 203 0.88 12.76 4.15
CA ASP A 203 1.05 12.33 5.55
C ASP A 203 0.87 10.82 5.73
N GLU A 204 1.51 10.24 6.76
CA GLU A 204 1.45 8.80 7.02
C GLU A 204 0.01 8.29 7.19
N GLY A 205 -0.31 7.15 6.58
CA GLY A 205 -1.64 6.56 6.67
C GLY A 205 -1.68 5.06 6.42
N PRO A 206 -2.84 4.42 6.64
CA PRO A 206 -3.01 2.98 6.44
C PRO A 206 -3.18 2.63 4.94
N ARG A 207 -2.24 3.07 4.10
CA ARG A 207 -2.25 2.92 2.63
C ARG A 207 -1.32 1.80 2.17
N ASN A 208 -1.63 1.19 1.04
CA ASN A 208 -0.79 0.16 0.41
C ASN A 208 -0.78 0.22 -1.13
N ASP A 209 -1.73 0.91 -1.77
CA ASP A 209 -1.75 1.04 -3.22
C ASP A 209 -2.21 2.44 -3.68
N ALA A 210 -1.99 2.74 -4.97
CA ALA A 210 -2.28 4.02 -5.61
C ALA A 210 -2.74 3.82 -7.06
N PHE A 211 -3.58 4.73 -7.56
CA PHE A 211 -4.16 4.65 -8.90
C PHE A 211 -4.38 6.04 -9.51
N TYR A 212 -3.57 6.41 -10.51
CA TYR A 212 -3.83 7.56 -11.36
C TYR A 212 -5.05 7.32 -12.26
N ASN A 213 -5.87 8.34 -12.49
CA ASN A 213 -6.90 8.32 -13.53
C ASN A 213 -6.27 8.32 -14.93
N ASN A 214 -7.05 8.00 -15.97
CA ASN A 214 -6.55 7.81 -17.34
C ASN A 214 -5.73 9.01 -17.90
N PHE A 215 -6.01 10.23 -17.43
CA PHE A 215 -5.31 11.46 -17.83
C PHE A 215 -4.14 11.85 -16.91
N GLY A 216 -3.94 11.16 -15.79
CA GLY A 216 -2.87 11.43 -14.83
C GLY A 216 -3.02 12.70 -13.99
N ASN A 217 -4.19 13.34 -13.98
CA ASN A 217 -4.43 14.56 -13.20
C ASN A 217 -5.13 14.33 -11.85
N ILE A 218 -5.72 13.15 -11.65
CA ILE A 218 -6.24 12.70 -10.36
C ILE A 218 -5.45 11.47 -9.91
N LEU A 219 -4.95 11.51 -8.68
CA LEU A 219 -4.34 10.36 -8.00
C LEU A 219 -5.27 9.89 -6.87
N LEU A 220 -5.70 8.63 -6.93
CA LEU A 220 -6.25 7.94 -5.76
C LEU A 220 -5.09 7.37 -4.94
N THR A 221 -5.11 7.62 -3.62
CA THR A 221 -4.29 6.93 -2.63
C THR A 221 -5.21 6.13 -1.70
N CYS A 222 -4.87 4.88 -1.39
CA CYS A 222 -5.83 3.96 -0.75
C CYS A 222 -5.20 2.88 0.14
N GLY A 223 -5.99 2.37 1.07
CA GLY A 223 -5.72 1.17 1.86
C GLY A 223 -6.71 0.07 1.53
N PHE A 224 -6.32 -0.92 0.72
CA PHE A 224 -7.18 -2.00 0.25
C PHE A 224 -6.85 -3.37 0.86
N GLY A 225 -7.79 -4.32 0.73
CA GLY A 225 -7.80 -5.56 1.51
C GLY A 225 -8.11 -5.30 2.98
N ASN A 226 -7.27 -5.85 3.87
CA ASN A 226 -7.48 -5.78 5.33
C ASN A 226 -7.03 -4.44 5.96
N LEU A 227 -6.62 -3.46 5.15
CA LEU A 227 -6.10 -2.17 5.63
C LEU A 227 -7.14 -1.05 5.56
N GLY A 228 -6.98 -0.07 6.45
CA GLY A 228 -7.64 1.25 6.34
C GLY A 228 -9.16 1.30 6.26
N LYS A 229 -9.88 0.19 6.48
CA LYS A 229 -11.31 0.02 6.14
C LYS A 229 -11.64 0.36 4.66
N GLY A 230 -10.69 0.24 3.75
CA GLY A 230 -10.92 0.70 2.37
C GLY A 230 -11.03 2.22 2.24
N LYS A 231 -10.37 3.01 3.12
CA LYS A 231 -10.33 4.47 2.98
C LYS A 231 -9.66 4.84 1.65
N MET A 232 -10.31 5.74 0.93
CA MET A 232 -9.90 6.26 -0.36
C MET A 232 -9.73 7.79 -0.28
N GLU A 233 -8.63 8.30 -0.83
CA GLU A 233 -8.27 9.72 -0.80
C GLU A 233 -7.91 10.19 -2.21
N PHE A 234 -8.64 11.18 -2.73
CA PHE A 234 -8.43 11.70 -4.09
C PHE A 234 -7.64 13.00 -4.07
N TRP A 235 -6.60 13.08 -4.89
CA TRP A 235 -5.65 14.18 -4.96
C TRP A 235 -5.57 14.77 -6.36
N ASP A 236 -5.56 16.10 -6.43
CA ASP A 236 -5.29 16.90 -7.61
C ASP A 236 -3.77 16.91 -7.80
N VAL A 237 -3.27 16.26 -8.85
CA VAL A 237 -1.83 16.10 -9.10
C VAL A 237 -1.18 17.43 -9.45
N GLU A 238 -1.89 18.26 -10.23
CA GLU A 238 -1.39 19.55 -10.71
C GLU A 238 -1.39 20.59 -9.60
N LYS A 239 -2.43 20.63 -8.76
CA LYS A 239 -2.55 21.56 -7.60
C LYS A 239 -1.99 21.00 -6.29
N LYS A 240 -1.46 19.77 -6.27
CA LYS A 240 -0.84 19.07 -5.12
C LYS A 240 -1.69 19.13 -3.84
N ARG A 241 -2.99 18.91 -3.96
CA ARG A 241 -3.97 19.07 -2.87
C ARG A 241 -4.99 17.94 -2.88
N GLN A 242 -5.58 17.65 -1.73
CA GLN A 242 -6.69 16.71 -1.65
C GLN A 242 -7.96 17.35 -2.24
N ILE A 243 -8.64 16.65 -3.16
CA ILE A 243 -9.86 17.14 -3.82
C ILE A 243 -11.05 17.01 -2.86
N VAL A 244 -11.17 15.83 -2.25
CA VAL A 244 -12.11 15.58 -1.15
C VAL A 244 -11.41 14.70 -0.12
N ALA A 245 -11.21 15.24 1.08
CA ALA A 245 -10.85 14.47 2.25
C ALA A 245 -12.12 13.78 2.78
N VAL A 246 -12.40 12.57 2.31
CA VAL A 246 -13.57 11.81 2.76
C VAL A 246 -13.30 11.21 4.14
N GLY A 247 -13.50 12.04 5.17
CA GLY A 247 -13.25 11.69 6.56
C GLY A 247 -14.22 12.40 7.50
N VAL A 248 -15.11 11.61 8.12
CA VAL A 248 -16.10 12.00 9.14
C VAL A 248 -17.27 12.85 8.65
N ILE A 249 -18.47 12.25 8.70
CA ILE A 249 -19.68 12.83 9.30
C ILE A 249 -20.56 11.65 9.77
N TYR A 250 -21.57 11.92 10.59
CA TYR A 250 -22.15 10.98 11.55
C TYR A 250 -22.98 9.82 10.97
N SER A 251 -23.10 8.76 11.77
CA SER A 251 -24.00 7.63 11.55
C SER A 251 -25.47 8.03 11.68
N ALA A 252 -26.30 7.67 10.70
CA ALA A 252 -27.76 7.72 10.81
C ALA A 252 -28.42 6.64 9.92
N VAL A 253 -28.90 5.58 10.58
CA VAL A 253 -29.96 4.61 10.21
C VAL A 253 -30.18 4.27 8.72
N ALA A 254 -30.00 2.98 8.38
CA ALA A 254 -30.51 2.41 7.13
C ALA A 254 -31.91 1.80 7.33
N SER A 255 -32.90 2.23 6.53
CA SER A 255 -34.17 1.52 6.31
C SER A 255 -34.95 2.08 5.11
N LEU A 256 -35.86 1.24 4.61
CA LEU A 256 -36.94 1.48 3.64
C LEU A 256 -36.62 1.71 2.14
N HIS A 257 -36.83 0.63 1.39
CA HIS A 257 -37.48 0.49 0.07
C HIS A 257 -37.34 1.57 -1.02
N ILE A 258 -36.77 1.14 -2.14
CA ILE A 258 -37.34 1.14 -3.51
C ILE A 258 -38.45 2.19 -3.77
N PHE A 259 -38.16 3.18 -4.62
CA PHE A 259 -38.85 3.35 -5.92
C PHE A 259 -38.05 4.28 -6.86
N HIS A 260 -38.57 4.46 -8.09
CA HIS A 260 -37.93 5.20 -9.19
C HIS A 260 -37.87 6.72 -8.97
N LYS A 261 -36.93 7.37 -9.67
CA LYS A 261 -36.82 8.83 -9.89
C LYS A 261 -36.70 9.71 -8.64
N HIS A 262 -35.50 9.81 -8.07
CA HIS A 262 -34.78 11.07 -7.75
C HIS A 262 -33.44 10.73 -7.06
N PRO A 263 -32.29 11.31 -7.47
CA PRO A 263 -31.00 11.03 -6.83
C PRO A 263 -30.86 11.79 -5.50
N VAL A 264 -31.39 11.20 -4.42
CA VAL A 264 -31.24 11.74 -3.05
C VAL A 264 -29.78 11.58 -2.60
N LEU A 265 -29.02 12.68 -2.64
CA LEU A 265 -27.63 12.73 -2.22
C LEU A 265 -27.51 12.43 -0.71
N LYS A 266 -26.94 11.27 -0.37
CA LYS A 266 -26.49 10.97 1.00
C LYS A 266 -25.00 11.30 1.13
N SER A 267 -24.66 12.06 2.17
CA SER A 267 -23.31 12.44 2.56
C SER A 267 -22.36 11.24 2.54
N LEU A 268 -21.29 11.31 1.76
CA LEU A 268 -20.55 10.11 1.36
C LEU A 268 -19.33 9.87 2.24
N LYS A 269 -19.33 8.78 3.00
CA LYS A 269 -18.13 8.23 3.65
C LYS A 269 -17.64 7.02 2.85
N ILE A 270 -16.66 7.25 1.97
CA ILE A 270 -16.02 6.24 1.11
C ILE A 270 -15.02 5.41 1.94
N GLU A 271 -15.56 4.62 2.87
CA GLU A 271 -14.89 3.41 3.38
C GLU A 271 -15.45 2.24 2.57
N VAL A 272 -14.65 1.67 1.66
CA VAL A 272 -15.02 0.47 0.88
C VAL A 272 -14.18 -0.73 1.36
N PRO A 273 -14.45 -1.26 2.57
CA PRO A 273 -13.67 -2.35 3.14
C PRO A 273 -13.70 -3.58 2.23
N ASN A 274 -12.72 -4.47 2.40
CA ASN A 274 -12.60 -5.73 1.66
C ASN A 274 -12.38 -5.58 0.13
N THR A 275 -12.30 -4.36 -0.42
CA THR A 275 -11.92 -4.10 -1.81
C THR A 275 -10.62 -4.84 -2.17
N THR A 276 -10.67 -5.66 -3.22
CA THR A 276 -9.51 -6.42 -3.75
C THR A 276 -9.03 -5.93 -5.11
N ILE A 277 -9.91 -5.26 -5.87
CA ILE A 277 -9.66 -4.69 -7.20
C ILE A 277 -10.21 -3.26 -7.20
N PHE A 278 -9.45 -2.35 -7.81
CA PHE A 278 -9.90 -1.02 -8.19
C PHE A 278 -9.53 -0.78 -9.66
N GLU A 279 -10.39 -0.06 -10.39
CA GLU A 279 -10.13 0.34 -11.77
C GLU A 279 -10.80 1.69 -12.08
N TRP A 280 -10.06 2.62 -12.69
CA TRP A 280 -10.65 3.83 -13.28
C TRP A 280 -11.35 3.49 -14.60
N ALA A 281 -12.47 4.14 -14.87
CA ALA A 281 -13.08 4.12 -16.20
C ALA A 281 -12.22 4.94 -17.19
N PRO A 282 -12.34 4.69 -18.51
CA PRO A 282 -11.55 5.40 -19.52
C PRO A 282 -11.80 6.91 -19.58
N ASP A 283 -12.94 7.37 -19.04
CA ASP A 283 -13.31 8.78 -18.93
C ASP A 283 -12.61 9.55 -17.81
N GLY A 284 -11.79 8.87 -16.99
CA GLY A 284 -11.03 9.46 -15.88
C GLY A 284 -11.87 10.08 -14.76
N GLN A 285 -13.18 9.81 -14.72
CA GLN A 285 -14.18 10.37 -13.80
C GLN A 285 -14.91 9.31 -13.00
N HIS A 286 -15.25 8.19 -13.64
CA HIS A 286 -15.87 7.04 -13.02
C HIS A 286 -14.82 6.04 -12.57
N PHE A 287 -15.13 5.27 -11.53
CA PHE A 287 -14.28 4.20 -11.05
C PHE A 287 -15.09 3.04 -10.48
N LEU A 288 -14.42 1.90 -10.41
CA LEU A 288 -14.93 0.62 -9.96
C LEU A 288 -14.14 0.18 -8.73
N THR A 289 -14.83 -0.23 -7.67
CA THR A 289 -14.26 -1.07 -6.60
C THR A 289 -14.93 -2.44 -6.64
N ALA A 290 -14.16 -3.50 -6.41
CA ALA A 290 -14.68 -4.87 -6.39
C ALA A 290 -13.96 -5.78 -5.39
N THR A 291 -14.73 -6.68 -4.80
CA THR A 291 -14.29 -7.74 -3.88
C THR A 291 -14.45 -9.07 -4.61
N THR A 292 -13.33 -9.72 -4.97
CA THR A 292 -13.32 -10.84 -5.91
C THR A 292 -12.67 -12.10 -5.37
N THR A 293 -13.26 -13.24 -5.74
CA THR A 293 -12.78 -14.60 -5.50
C THR A 293 -11.60 -14.90 -6.44
N PRO A 294 -10.55 -15.62 -6.02
CA PRO A 294 -10.41 -16.34 -4.76
C PRO A 294 -9.91 -15.50 -3.57
N ARG A 295 -9.46 -14.25 -3.79
CA ARG A 295 -8.78 -13.45 -2.74
C ARG A 295 -9.67 -13.15 -1.55
N LEU A 296 -10.94 -12.76 -1.79
CA LEU A 296 -11.97 -12.65 -0.76
C LEU A 296 -13.31 -13.21 -1.27
N ARG A 297 -13.93 -14.06 -0.43
CA ARG A 297 -15.23 -14.71 -0.69
C ARG A 297 -16.39 -14.08 0.08
N ILE A 298 -16.10 -13.32 1.13
CA ILE A 298 -17.05 -12.51 1.90
C ILE A 298 -17.16 -11.14 1.21
N ASP A 299 -18.33 -10.49 1.30
CA ASP A 299 -18.66 -9.20 0.65
C ASP A 299 -18.40 -9.16 -0.85
N ASN A 300 -18.52 -10.32 -1.52
CA ASN A 300 -18.15 -10.50 -2.91
C ASN A 300 -19.15 -9.78 -3.84
N GLY A 301 -18.65 -8.85 -4.67
CA GLY A 301 -19.48 -7.90 -5.41
C GLY A 301 -18.66 -6.74 -6.00
N TYR A 302 -19.35 -5.77 -6.60
CA TYR A 302 -18.73 -4.59 -7.20
C TYR A 302 -19.59 -3.33 -7.10
N ARG A 303 -18.94 -2.17 -7.15
CA ARG A 303 -19.56 -0.84 -7.02
C ARG A 303 -18.95 0.13 -8.03
N VAL A 304 -19.80 0.87 -8.74
CA VAL A 304 -19.43 1.90 -9.71
C VAL A 304 -19.79 3.28 -9.15
N MET A 305 -18.80 4.15 -9.15
CA MET A 305 -18.85 5.51 -8.61
C MET A 305 -18.44 6.48 -9.72
N GLY A 306 -18.96 7.71 -9.70
CA GLY A 306 -18.99 8.57 -10.89
C GLY A 306 -18.99 10.04 -10.58
N GLY A 307 -17.88 10.70 -10.93
CA GLY A 307 -17.50 11.93 -10.26
C GLY A 307 -17.08 11.64 -8.81
N ILE A 308 -16.23 12.49 -8.26
CA ILE A 308 -15.47 12.23 -7.01
C ILE A 308 -16.39 12.11 -5.76
N VAL A 309 -17.69 12.34 -5.89
CA VAL A 309 -18.66 12.52 -4.80
C VAL A 309 -19.92 11.62 -4.92
N HIS A 310 -20.12 10.87 -6.01
CA HIS A 310 -21.38 10.11 -6.22
C HIS A 310 -21.16 8.60 -6.41
N ILE A 311 -21.93 7.78 -5.71
CA ILE A 311 -22.17 6.37 -6.10
C ILE A 311 -23.25 6.38 -7.18
N TRP A 312 -22.99 5.71 -8.31
CA TRP A 312 -23.97 5.54 -9.39
C TRP A 312 -24.63 4.16 -9.35
N PHE A 313 -23.89 3.12 -8.94
CA PHE A 313 -24.41 1.75 -8.91
C PHE A 313 -23.68 0.90 -7.85
N SER A 314 -24.42 0.18 -7.01
CA SER A 314 -23.90 -0.89 -6.15
C SER A 314 -24.62 -2.19 -6.51
N ASN A 315 -23.90 -3.29 -6.66
CA ASN A 315 -24.48 -4.56 -7.08
C ASN A 315 -24.05 -5.71 -6.15
N ASP A 316 -24.64 -5.72 -4.96
CA ASP A 316 -24.32 -6.62 -3.86
C ASP A 316 -24.95 -8.03 -4.04
N PHE A 317 -24.75 -8.64 -5.23
CA PHE A 317 -25.26 -9.97 -5.56
C PHE A 317 -24.51 -11.10 -4.84
N ASN A 318 -24.85 -11.31 -3.57
CA ASN A 318 -24.31 -12.35 -2.68
C ASN A 318 -24.73 -13.80 -3.07
N ARG A 319 -24.97 -14.08 -4.36
CA ARG A 319 -25.30 -15.40 -4.93
C ARG A 319 -24.24 -15.92 -5.92
N ASN A 320 -23.43 -15.04 -6.53
CA ASN A 320 -22.46 -15.41 -7.56
C ASN A 320 -21.05 -14.97 -7.13
N SER A 321 -20.06 -15.88 -7.22
CA SER A 321 -18.66 -15.53 -6.99
C SER A 321 -18.09 -14.75 -8.17
N TRP A 322 -17.92 -13.44 -8.03
CA TRP A 322 -17.22 -12.60 -8.99
C TRP A 322 -15.71 -12.86 -8.92
N PHE A 323 -15.12 -13.24 -10.05
CA PHE A 323 -13.67 -13.49 -10.17
C PHE A 323 -12.89 -12.29 -10.72
N LYS A 324 -13.52 -11.51 -11.60
CA LYS A 324 -12.92 -10.34 -12.27
C LYS A 324 -14.02 -9.41 -12.76
N VAL A 325 -13.84 -8.12 -12.57
CA VAL A 325 -14.67 -7.05 -13.15
C VAL A 325 -13.69 -5.99 -13.69
N LYS A 326 -13.99 -5.42 -14.86
CA LYS A 326 -13.18 -4.42 -15.56
C LYS A 326 -14.09 -3.49 -16.37
N PHE A 327 -13.63 -2.28 -16.66
CA PHE A 327 -14.21 -1.47 -17.72
C PHE A 327 -13.71 -1.94 -19.09
N ARG A 328 -14.49 -1.69 -20.14
CA ARG A 328 -14.01 -1.79 -21.53
C ARG A 328 -13.13 -0.57 -21.82
N PRO A 329 -11.86 -0.73 -22.23
CA PRO A 329 -11.05 0.39 -22.69
C PRO A 329 -11.69 1.10 -23.89
N MET A 330 -11.71 2.43 -23.86
CA MET A 330 -12.29 3.28 -24.90
C MET A 330 -11.51 4.60 -24.99
N THR A 331 -11.32 5.11 -26.21
CA THR A 331 -10.64 6.38 -26.50
C THR A 331 -11.67 7.48 -26.78
N GLY A 332 -11.21 8.73 -26.97
CA GLY A 332 -12.08 9.87 -27.33
C GLY A 332 -12.70 10.63 -26.16
N TYR A 333 -12.37 10.29 -24.91
CA TYR A 333 -12.74 11.09 -23.75
C TYR A 333 -11.81 12.30 -23.55
N ASN A 334 -12.38 13.44 -23.17
CA ASN A 334 -11.63 14.64 -22.80
C ASN A 334 -11.13 14.58 -21.35
N LYS A 335 -9.99 15.22 -21.07
CA LYS A 335 -9.44 15.38 -19.71
C LYS A 335 -10.50 16.01 -18.79
N PHE A 336 -10.86 15.33 -17.70
CA PHE A 336 -11.75 15.90 -16.69
C PHE A 336 -11.04 16.98 -15.87
N GLU A 337 -11.62 18.17 -15.82
CA GLU A 337 -11.08 19.28 -15.04
C GLU A 337 -11.56 19.23 -13.59
N VAL A 338 -10.60 19.25 -12.66
CA VAL A 338 -10.86 19.30 -11.22
C VAL A 338 -11.26 20.72 -10.81
N ARG A 339 -12.54 21.04 -11.04
CA ARG A 339 -13.18 22.24 -10.51
C ARG A 339 -13.43 22.10 -9.01
N ASP A 340 -13.40 23.24 -8.31
CA ASP A 340 -13.79 23.29 -6.91
C ASP A 340 -15.30 23.12 -6.74
N LEU A 341 -15.71 22.34 -5.75
CA LEU A 341 -17.11 22.19 -5.38
C LEU A 341 -17.62 23.51 -4.79
N THR A 342 -18.74 24.00 -5.32
CA THR A 342 -19.44 25.19 -4.82
C THR A 342 -19.94 24.96 -3.39
N ALA A 343 -20.29 26.05 -2.68
CA ALA A 343 -20.89 25.92 -1.35
C ALA A 343 -22.21 25.12 -1.37
N ALA A 344 -23.00 25.21 -2.46
CA ALA A 344 -24.21 24.41 -2.64
C ALA A 344 -23.90 22.92 -2.79
N GLU A 345 -22.91 22.56 -3.62
CA GLU A 345 -22.50 21.17 -3.83
C GLU A 345 -21.87 20.56 -2.58
N LYS A 346 -20.99 21.32 -1.88
CA LYS A 346 -20.45 20.92 -0.58
C LYS A 346 -21.56 20.70 0.43
N LYS A 347 -22.57 21.58 0.50
CA LYS A 347 -23.77 21.39 1.35
C LYS A 347 -24.53 20.12 0.99
N SER A 348 -24.80 19.86 -0.30
CA SER A 348 -25.55 18.67 -0.74
C SER A 348 -24.77 17.37 -0.54
N ALA A 349 -23.44 17.42 -0.54
CA ALA A 349 -22.56 16.29 -0.29
C ALA A 349 -22.22 16.07 1.19
N GLY A 350 -22.71 16.92 2.11
CA GLY A 350 -22.38 16.86 3.54
C GLY A 350 -20.97 17.35 3.89
N LEU A 351 -20.31 18.11 3.01
CA LEU A 351 -18.95 18.64 3.16
C LEU A 351 -18.91 20.08 3.71
N LEU A 352 -19.93 20.51 4.47
CA LEU A 352 -19.93 21.79 5.19
C LEU A 352 -20.36 21.60 6.64
N ASP A 353 -19.44 21.86 7.55
CA ASP A 353 -19.75 22.02 8.97
C ASP A 353 -20.69 23.21 9.19
N LYS A 354 -21.81 22.99 9.87
CA LYS A 354 -22.49 24.07 10.58
C LYS A 354 -21.64 24.47 11.79
N LYS A 355 -20.80 25.49 11.65
CA LYS A 355 -20.36 26.27 12.82
C LYS A 355 -21.59 26.92 13.44
N THR A 356 -22.11 26.34 14.53
CA THR A 356 -23.02 27.02 15.45
C THR A 356 -22.27 28.18 16.11
N ALA A 357 -22.82 29.39 16.02
CA ALA A 357 -22.12 30.62 16.41
C ALA A 357 -22.55 31.10 17.81
N SER A 358 -21.90 30.52 18.82
CA SER A 358 -21.85 30.96 20.23
C SER A 358 -20.84 30.03 20.95
N GLU A 359 -19.98 30.46 21.87
CA GLU A 359 -19.94 31.71 22.66
C GLU A 359 -18.56 32.40 22.60
N SER A 360 -18.40 33.48 23.39
CA SER A 360 -17.17 34.28 23.52
C SER A 360 -16.01 33.50 24.15
N GLY A 361 -14.77 33.86 23.79
CA GLY A 361 -13.60 33.03 24.05
C GLY A 361 -13.01 33.10 25.45
N GLU A 362 -12.45 31.96 25.87
CA GLU A 362 -11.37 31.85 26.86
C GLU A 362 -10.31 30.87 26.31
N ASN A 363 -9.04 31.07 26.66
CA ASN A 363 -7.93 30.25 26.15
C ASN A 363 -7.80 28.94 26.93
N ILE A 364 -8.10 27.80 26.28
CA ILE A 364 -7.85 26.46 26.83
C ILE A 364 -6.95 25.66 25.87
N THR A 365 -5.92 25.03 26.44
CA THR A 365 -4.86 24.32 25.70
C THR A 365 -5.31 22.96 25.16
N VAL A 366 -4.71 22.54 24.04
CA VAL A 366 -5.11 21.32 23.30
C VAL A 366 -4.78 20.06 24.10
N GLY A 367 -5.81 19.32 24.50
CA GLY A 367 -5.69 18.07 25.26
C GLY A 367 -5.17 16.88 24.42
N ILE A 368 -4.29 16.08 25.03
CA ILE A 368 -3.60 14.94 24.39
C ILE A 368 -4.58 13.80 24.08
N ALA A 369 -4.56 13.31 22.84
CA ALA A 369 -5.30 12.12 22.42
C ALA A 369 -4.74 10.84 23.07
N LYS A 370 -5.63 9.96 23.57
CA LYS A 370 -5.24 8.68 24.19
C LYS A 370 -4.85 7.66 23.10
N PRO A 371 -3.70 6.96 23.21
CA PRO A 371 -3.29 5.97 22.22
C PRO A 371 -4.16 4.70 22.30
N GLY A 372 -4.47 4.12 21.14
CA GLY A 372 -5.12 2.81 21.02
C GLY A 372 -4.19 1.67 21.46
N VAL A 373 -4.77 0.59 22.00
CA VAL A 373 -4.00 -0.56 22.52
C VAL A 373 -3.27 -1.28 21.37
N ALA A 374 -1.94 -1.38 21.49
CA ALA A 374 -1.10 -2.08 20.53
C ALA A 374 -1.38 -3.60 20.51
N TYR A 375 -1.35 -4.21 19.33
CA TYR A 375 -1.50 -5.65 19.16
C TYR A 375 -0.28 -6.40 19.72
N ILE A 376 -0.53 -7.35 20.64
CA ILE A 376 0.50 -8.17 21.27
C ILE A 376 0.57 -9.54 20.56
N PRO A 377 1.69 -9.91 19.91
CA PRO A 377 1.84 -11.19 19.21
C PRO A 377 1.65 -12.43 20.11
N PRO A 378 1.30 -13.61 19.55
CA PRO A 378 0.84 -14.76 20.32
C PRO A 378 1.78 -15.22 21.45
N HIS A 379 3.09 -15.23 21.21
CA HIS A 379 4.11 -15.69 22.18
C HIS A 379 4.22 -14.83 23.46
N LEU A 380 3.58 -13.65 23.52
CA LEU A 380 3.59 -12.78 24.70
C LEU A 380 2.34 -12.91 25.60
N ARG A 381 1.36 -13.76 25.23
CA ARG A 381 0.24 -14.10 26.12
C ARG A 381 0.67 -15.11 27.18
N LYS A 382 1.11 -14.61 28.34
CA LYS A 382 1.44 -15.45 29.51
C LYS A 382 0.27 -16.35 29.91
N SER A 383 0.50 -17.66 29.95
CA SER A 383 -0.37 -18.63 30.59
C SER A 383 -0.33 -18.51 32.12
N ARG A 384 -1.36 -19.06 32.79
CA ARG A 384 -1.34 -19.39 34.23
C ARG A 384 -1.21 -20.91 34.41
N PRO A 385 -0.82 -21.40 35.60
CA PRO A 385 0.04 -22.59 35.70
C PRO A 385 -0.71 -23.90 35.99
N ALA A 386 -0.06 -24.99 35.62
CA ALA A 386 -0.15 -26.28 36.30
C ALA A 386 1.21 -27.02 36.21
N ASP A 387 1.68 -27.50 37.36
CA ASP A 387 2.57 -28.63 37.61
C ASP A 387 4.00 -28.73 37.01
N SER A 388 4.77 -29.60 37.64
CA SER A 388 6.24 -29.56 37.75
C SER A 388 6.97 -30.65 36.97
N LYS A 389 8.24 -30.40 36.58
CA LYS A 389 9.43 -31.16 37.07
C LYS A 389 10.78 -30.69 36.46
N SER A 390 11.87 -31.10 37.15
CA SER A 390 13.26 -31.33 36.67
C SER A 390 14.03 -30.24 35.89
N ALA A 391 14.72 -29.38 36.65
CA ALA A 391 16.18 -29.14 36.76
C ALA A 391 17.20 -29.42 35.60
N GLN A 392 18.34 -28.70 35.71
CA GLN A 392 19.65 -28.84 35.00
C GLN A 392 19.73 -28.25 33.56
N THR A 393 20.81 -27.56 33.09
CA THR A 393 22.11 -27.17 33.71
C THR A 393 22.71 -25.87 33.08
N ALA A 394 23.89 -25.45 33.56
CA ALA A 394 24.72 -24.26 33.26
C ALA A 394 25.17 -24.07 31.77
N ALA A 395 25.90 -23.02 31.33
CA ALA A 395 26.73 -22.01 32.03
C ALA A 395 26.98 -20.70 31.21
N SER A 396 27.67 -19.71 31.84
CA SER A 396 28.49 -18.60 31.28
C SER A 396 27.95 -17.73 30.12
N LYS A 397 27.73 -16.41 30.27
CA LYS A 397 28.68 -15.28 30.54
C LYS A 397 29.52 -14.85 29.32
N ASP A 398 29.75 -13.56 29.07
CA ASP A 398 29.37 -12.31 29.79
C ASP A 398 28.87 -11.25 28.75
N LEU A 399 28.81 -9.90 28.85
CA LEU A 399 29.60 -8.87 29.51
C LEU A 399 28.75 -7.68 30.06
N GLN A 400 28.78 -6.49 29.43
CA GLN A 400 28.57 -5.17 30.06
C GLN A 400 28.10 -4.11 29.02
N PRO A 401 27.61 -2.91 29.43
CA PRO A 401 27.50 -2.35 30.78
C PRO A 401 26.06 -2.20 31.30
N ALA A 402 25.89 -1.70 32.53
CA ALA A 402 24.64 -1.76 33.29
C ALA A 402 24.03 -0.38 33.63
N ALA A 403 22.70 -0.33 33.65
CA ALA A 403 21.90 0.66 34.38
C ALA A 403 21.57 0.12 35.79
N PRO A 404 21.29 0.98 36.81
CA PRO A 404 21.07 0.54 38.17
C PRO A 404 19.85 -0.38 38.29
N LYS A 405 20.07 -1.61 38.80
CA LYS A 405 19.01 -2.57 39.08
C LYS A 405 18.33 -2.20 40.40
N MET A 406 17.13 -1.61 40.33
CA MET A 406 16.29 -1.34 41.51
C MET A 406 16.27 -2.53 42.48
N THR A 407 16.37 -2.28 43.79
CA THR A 407 16.29 -3.35 44.79
C THR A 407 14.92 -4.03 44.80
N GLU A 408 14.82 -5.21 45.42
CA GLU A 408 13.53 -5.91 45.53
C GLU A 408 12.53 -5.13 46.40
N THR A 409 13.03 -4.39 47.40
CA THR A 409 12.24 -3.52 48.28
C THR A 409 11.64 -2.34 47.51
N GLU A 410 12.43 -1.62 46.71
CA GLU A 410 11.94 -0.54 45.84
C GLU A 410 10.83 -1.00 44.89
N LYS A 411 10.95 -2.20 44.32
CA LYS A 411 9.94 -2.78 43.43
C LYS A 411 8.63 -3.08 44.18
N LYS A 412 8.70 -3.50 45.44
CA LYS A 412 7.54 -3.71 46.31
C LYS A 412 6.88 -2.38 46.66
N ILE A 413 7.66 -1.38 47.09
CA ILE A 413 7.20 0.00 47.38
C ILE A 413 6.49 0.59 46.15
N PHE A 414 7.10 0.54 44.96
CA PHE A 414 6.49 1.04 43.71
C PHE A 414 5.18 0.32 43.37
N GLY A 415 5.14 -1.01 43.56
CA GLY A 415 3.92 -1.81 43.39
C GLY A 415 2.78 -1.44 44.34
N ILE A 416 3.11 -0.98 45.56
CA ILE A 416 2.12 -0.56 46.57
C ILE A 416 1.65 0.88 46.32
N LYS A 417 2.57 1.82 46.05
CA LYS A 417 2.21 3.19 45.62
C LYS A 417 1.25 3.18 44.42
N LYS A 418 1.46 2.27 43.46
CA LYS A 418 0.53 2.10 42.33
C LYS A 418 -0.88 1.68 42.79
N LYS A 419 -1.01 0.70 43.68
CA LYS A 419 -2.32 0.27 44.22
C LYS A 419 -3.03 1.41 44.94
N LEU A 420 -2.32 2.18 45.76
CA LEU A 420 -2.87 3.33 46.48
C LEU A 420 -3.38 4.41 45.50
N LYS A 421 -2.67 4.65 44.39
CA LYS A 421 -3.12 5.55 43.32
C LYS A 421 -4.33 5.01 42.54
N ASP A 422 -4.39 3.70 42.31
CA ASP A 422 -5.58 3.07 41.70
C ASP A 422 -6.80 3.18 42.63
N VAL A 423 -6.61 3.08 43.96
CA VAL A 423 -7.65 3.25 44.98
C VAL A 423 -8.12 4.70 45.11
N SER A 424 -7.23 5.70 45.09
CA SER A 424 -7.66 7.12 45.16
C SER A 424 -8.49 7.54 43.94
N VAL A 425 -8.22 6.97 42.76
CA VAL A 425 -9.07 7.13 41.56
C VAL A 425 -10.45 6.47 41.75
N LEU A 426 -10.55 5.33 42.44
CA LEU A 426 -11.84 4.72 42.77
C LEU A 426 -12.62 5.54 43.81
N LYS A 427 -11.97 6.07 44.85
CA LYS A 427 -12.60 6.99 45.82
C LYS A 427 -13.15 8.26 45.13
N ALA A 428 -12.40 8.85 44.20
CA ALA A 428 -12.85 10.04 43.46
C ALA A 428 -14.08 9.76 42.59
N ARG A 429 -14.20 8.56 42.01
CA ARG A 429 -15.37 8.12 41.25
C ARG A 429 -16.61 7.93 42.12
N LEU A 430 -16.43 7.31 43.29
CA LEU A 430 -17.50 7.13 44.27
C LEU A 430 -18.01 8.49 44.79
N ALA A 431 -17.10 9.45 45.02
CA ALA A 431 -17.46 10.82 45.39
C ALA A 431 -18.21 11.59 44.28
N ASN A 432 -17.98 11.23 43.01
CA ASN A 432 -18.71 11.75 41.85
C ASN A 432 -20.02 10.99 41.56
N GLY A 433 -20.41 10.02 42.39
CA GLY A 433 -21.66 9.26 42.25
C GLY A 433 -21.62 8.10 41.24
N GLU A 434 -20.45 7.63 40.80
CA GLU A 434 -20.37 6.37 40.03
C GLU A 434 -20.65 5.16 40.95
N GLU A 435 -21.62 4.31 40.59
CA GLU A 435 -21.82 3.01 41.24
C GLU A 435 -20.62 2.08 40.96
N LEU A 436 -19.90 1.71 42.02
CA LEU A 436 -18.74 0.82 41.92
C LEU A 436 -19.11 -0.65 42.17
N GLN A 437 -18.47 -1.54 41.41
CA GLN A 437 -18.64 -2.99 41.58
C GLN A 437 -18.07 -3.47 42.92
N THR A 438 -18.61 -4.56 43.49
CA THR A 438 -18.13 -5.14 44.78
C THR A 438 -16.61 -5.35 44.81
N ASN A 439 -16.05 -5.94 43.76
CA ASN A 439 -14.61 -6.14 43.53
C ASN A 439 -13.76 -4.85 43.44
N GLN A 440 -14.39 -3.67 43.45
CA GLN A 440 -13.75 -2.35 43.50
C GLN A 440 -13.90 -1.73 44.90
N LEU A 441 -15.08 -1.86 45.52
CA LEU A 441 -15.31 -1.48 46.92
C LEU A 441 -14.38 -2.25 47.87
N GLU A 442 -14.18 -3.55 47.65
CA GLU A 442 -13.20 -4.39 48.39
C GLU A 442 -11.75 -3.89 48.25
N LYS A 443 -11.40 -3.18 47.17
CA LYS A 443 -10.06 -2.60 46.98
C LYS A 443 -9.90 -1.28 47.73
N ILE A 444 -10.98 -0.50 47.86
CA ILE A 444 -11.02 0.69 48.72
C ILE A 444 -10.93 0.26 50.20
N ALA A 445 -11.62 -0.82 50.59
CA ALA A 445 -11.56 -1.35 51.96
C ALA A 445 -10.12 -1.75 52.40
N LYS A 446 -9.26 -2.14 51.45
CA LYS A 446 -7.86 -2.56 51.70
C LYS A 446 -6.83 -1.44 51.60
N GLU A 447 -7.28 -0.18 51.56
CA GLU A 447 -6.39 0.98 51.54
C GLU A 447 -5.51 1.07 52.80
N SER A 448 -6.07 0.80 53.98
CA SER A 448 -5.35 0.76 55.26
C SER A 448 -4.27 -0.33 55.27
N GLU A 449 -4.57 -1.53 54.75
CA GLU A 449 -3.59 -2.61 54.56
C GLU A 449 -2.43 -2.14 53.66
N PHE A 450 -2.72 -1.45 52.55
CA PHE A 450 -1.70 -0.97 51.62
C PHE A 450 -0.88 0.21 52.19
N LEU A 451 -1.44 1.05 53.06
CA LEU A 451 -0.71 2.11 53.74
C LEU A 451 0.26 1.53 54.78
N ALA A 452 -0.21 0.64 55.66
CA ALA A 452 0.64 -0.03 56.65
C ALA A 452 1.77 -0.84 55.99
N LEU A 453 1.50 -1.49 54.86
CA LEU A 453 2.50 -2.27 54.11
C LEU A 453 3.45 -1.38 53.28
N LEU A 454 3.10 -0.11 53.03
CA LEU A 454 4.04 0.89 52.48
C LEU A 454 4.99 1.40 53.57
N GLU A 455 4.43 1.75 54.73
CA GLU A 455 5.17 2.28 55.89
C GLU A 455 6.16 1.25 56.46
N SER A 456 5.73 -0.01 56.61
CA SER A 456 6.61 -1.12 57.06
C SER A 456 7.72 -1.49 56.07
N LEU A 457 7.68 -0.95 54.84
CA LEU A 457 8.76 -1.06 53.85
C LEU A 457 9.61 0.24 53.76
N GLY A 458 9.39 1.22 54.65
CA GLY A 458 10.10 2.49 54.64
C GLY A 458 9.63 3.46 53.54
N GLY A 459 8.47 3.23 52.94
CA GLY A 459 7.88 4.12 51.94
C GLY A 459 7.01 5.21 52.58
N THR A 460 7.27 6.47 52.24
CA THR A 460 6.27 7.55 52.37
C THR A 460 5.30 7.50 51.18
N LEU A 461 4.11 8.13 51.30
CA LEU A 461 3.07 8.17 50.25
C LEU A 461 3.53 8.79 48.92
#